data_AF-A0A968YHU8-F1
#
_entry.id   AF-A0A968YHU8-F1
#
_cell.length_a   1.000
_cell.length_b   1.000
_cell.length_c   1.000
_cell.angle_alpha   90.00
_cell.angle_beta   90.00
_cell.angle_gamma   90.00
#
_symmetry.space_group_name_H-M   'P 1'
#
loop_
_entity.id
_entity.type
_entity.pdbx_description
1 polymer ?
#
loop_
_entity_poly.entity_id
_entity_poly.type
_entity_poly.pdbx_seq_one_letter_code
_entity_poly.pdbx_strand_id
1 'polypeptide(L)'
;MLLKSNIEHMFRFGKQRLLMAEFQTPDVKHEENWVKLTLLAYIELWTGKELAEHLPKPWEQSFKQNNDKIITPSGVQRDFQRIISEIGTPATSPKLRGKSSGRTLGQLQQKRQPHPVVKKSSKSTPDKQKAA
;
A
#
# COMPACT_ATOMS: atom_id res chain seq x y z
N MET A 1 15.98 -0.99 -27.37
CA MET A 1 14.54 -1.28 -27.46
C MET A 1 13.98 -2.17 -26.34
N LEU A 2 14.79 -2.62 -25.36
CA LEU A 2 14.34 -3.55 -24.29
C LEU A 2 13.92 -2.88 -22.97
N LEU A 3 14.26 -1.60 -22.75
CA LEU A 3 14.00 -0.91 -21.47
C LEU A 3 12.53 -0.52 -21.26
N LYS A 4 11.77 -0.28 -22.34
CA LYS A 4 10.41 0.26 -22.25
C LYS A 4 9.42 -0.76 -21.65
N SER A 5 9.60 -2.05 -21.95
CA SER A 5 8.74 -3.11 -21.42
C SER A 5 8.95 -3.33 -19.92
N ASN A 6 10.19 -3.21 -19.44
CA ASN A 6 10.51 -3.39 -18.01
C ASN A 6 9.87 -2.31 -17.11
N ILE A 7 9.82 -1.07 -17.56
CA ILE A 7 9.21 0.04 -16.81
C ILE A 7 7.70 -0.15 -16.67
N GLU A 8 7.01 -0.59 -17.73
CA GLU A 8 5.57 -0.83 -17.69
C GLU A 8 5.22 -1.94 -16.70
N HIS A 9 5.99 -3.03 -16.70
CA HIS A 9 5.82 -4.12 -15.73
C HIS A 9 6.04 -3.66 -14.29
N MET A 10 7.03 -2.80 -14.04
CA MET A 10 7.27 -2.21 -12.72
C MET A 10 6.06 -1.37 -12.26
N PHE A 11 5.53 -0.49 -13.12
CA PHE A 11 4.36 0.34 -12.75
C PHE A 11 3.10 -0.48 -12.56
N ARG A 12 2.86 -1.49 -13.40
CA ARG A 12 1.72 -2.40 -13.24
C ARG A 12 1.81 -3.15 -11.91
N PHE A 13 2.98 -3.69 -11.59
CA PHE A 13 3.22 -4.34 -10.30
C PHE A 13 3.03 -3.39 -9.13
N GLY A 14 3.61 -2.19 -9.18
CA GLY A 14 3.49 -1.18 -8.12
C GLY A 14 2.03 -0.81 -7.82
N LYS A 15 1.22 -0.59 -8.86
CA LYS A 15 -0.20 -0.27 -8.68
C LYS A 15 -1.02 -1.46 -8.15
N GLN A 16 -0.79 -2.67 -8.66
CA GLN A 16 -1.60 -3.85 -8.32
C GLN A 16 -1.21 -4.53 -7.01
N ARG A 17 0.08 -4.48 -6.64
CA ARG A 17 0.64 -5.31 -5.55
C ARG A 17 1.25 -4.49 -4.42
N LEU A 18 1.67 -3.26 -4.69
CA LEU A 18 2.21 -2.33 -3.69
C LEU A 18 1.25 -1.15 -3.40
N LEU A 19 0.04 -1.17 -3.98
CA LEU A 19 -1.00 -0.17 -3.74
C LEU A 19 -0.53 1.27 -4.02
N MET A 20 0.38 1.43 -4.99
CA MET A 20 0.99 2.72 -5.35
C MET A 20 -0.06 3.80 -5.69
N ALA A 21 -1.20 3.42 -6.25
CA ALA A 21 -2.29 4.32 -6.64
C ALA A 21 -3.45 4.36 -5.63
N GLU A 22 -3.35 3.69 -4.48
CA GLU A 22 -4.43 3.57 -3.48
C GLU A 22 -4.18 4.46 -2.25
N PHE A 23 -3.78 5.71 -2.49
CA PHE A 23 -3.66 6.71 -1.44
C PHE A 23 -5.02 7.37 -1.19
N GLN A 24 -5.36 7.63 0.08
CA GLN A 24 -6.63 8.25 0.47
C GLN A 24 -6.45 9.64 1.10
N THR A 25 -5.24 10.17 1.06
CA THR A 25 -4.88 11.43 1.71
C THR A 25 -5.04 12.60 0.75
N PRO A 26 -5.69 13.71 1.15
CA PRO A 26 -5.81 14.90 0.31
C PRO A 26 -4.55 15.78 0.28
N ASP A 27 -3.50 15.42 1.04
CA ASP A 27 -2.25 16.17 1.14
C ASP A 27 -1.20 15.61 0.18
N VAL A 28 -0.74 16.46 -0.73
CA VAL A 28 0.26 16.16 -1.78
C VAL A 28 1.56 15.64 -1.18
N LYS A 29 2.01 16.17 -0.04
CA LYS A 29 3.28 15.71 0.58
C LYS A 29 3.20 14.25 1.01
N HIS A 30 2.04 13.83 1.51
CA HIS A 30 1.83 12.44 1.91
C HIS A 30 1.77 11.52 0.68
N GLU A 31 1.16 11.97 -0.41
CA GLU A 31 1.13 11.24 -1.68
C GLU A 31 2.54 11.04 -2.25
N GLU A 32 3.36 12.09 -2.31
CA GLU A 32 4.75 11.99 -2.78
C GLU A 32 5.58 11.03 -1.92
N ASN A 33 5.42 11.09 -0.60
CA ASN A 33 6.09 10.17 0.32
C ASN A 33 5.61 8.73 0.14
N TRP A 34 4.33 8.52 -0.13
CA TRP A 34 3.78 7.19 -0.43
C TRP A 34 4.43 6.59 -1.68
N VAL A 35 4.52 7.36 -2.77
CA VAL A 35 5.19 6.90 -4.00
C VAL A 35 6.65 6.51 -3.71
N LYS A 36 7.39 7.32 -2.94
CA LYS A 36 8.76 6.99 -2.54
C LYS A 36 8.84 5.68 -1.74
N LEU A 37 7.94 5.45 -0.79
CA LEU A 37 7.87 4.20 -0.02
C LEU A 37 7.59 2.99 -0.93
N THR A 38 6.67 3.11 -1.88
CA THR A 38 6.38 2.02 -2.81
C THR A 38 7.58 1.68 -3.72
N LEU A 39 8.36 2.69 -4.13
CA LEU A 39 9.59 2.47 -4.89
C LEU A 39 10.67 1.80 -4.03
N LEU A 40 10.83 2.21 -2.77
CA LEU A 40 11.75 1.55 -1.82
C LEU A 40 11.37 0.08 -1.62
N ALA A 41 10.09 -0.23 -1.41
CA ALA A 41 9.62 -1.61 -1.28
C ALA A 41 9.91 -2.43 -2.56
N TYR A 42 9.80 -1.83 -3.74
CA TYR A 42 10.17 -2.51 -4.99
C TYR A 42 11.67 -2.84 -5.06
N ILE A 43 12.53 -1.90 -4.65
CA ILE A 43 13.99 -2.10 -4.59
C ILE A 43 14.33 -3.21 -3.58
N GLU A 44 13.61 -3.25 -2.45
CA GLU A 44 13.78 -4.29 -1.43
C GLU A 44 13.47 -5.68 -1.99
N LEU A 45 12.35 -5.82 -2.72
CA LEU A 45 12.00 -7.05 -3.43
C LEU A 45 13.01 -7.40 -4.54
N TRP A 46 13.55 -6.41 -5.23
CA TRP A 46 14.57 -6.66 -6.25
C TRP A 46 15.88 -7.19 -5.62
N THR A 47 16.25 -6.64 -4.46
CA THR A 47 17.45 -7.07 -3.70
C THR A 47 17.27 -8.46 -3.11
N GLY A 48 16.07 -8.76 -2.58
CA GLY A 48 15.74 -10.08 -2.03
C GLY A 48 15.59 -11.20 -3.06
N LYS A 49 15.66 -10.89 -4.36
CA LYS A 49 15.45 -11.85 -5.45
C LYS A 49 16.43 -13.03 -5.40
N GLU A 50 17.68 -12.79 -5.02
CA GLU A 50 18.71 -13.84 -4.94
C GLU A 50 18.52 -14.77 -3.74
N LEU A 51 17.81 -14.30 -2.71
CA LEU A 51 17.49 -15.07 -1.51
C LEU A 51 16.15 -15.80 -1.60
N ALA A 52 15.31 -15.41 -2.56
CA ALA A 52 13.96 -15.92 -2.69
C ALA A 52 13.92 -17.35 -3.20
N GLU A 53 13.00 -18.14 -2.66
CA GLU A 53 12.67 -19.47 -3.13
C GLU A 53 11.32 -19.46 -3.86
N HIS A 54 11.15 -20.38 -4.80
CA HIS A 54 9.89 -20.52 -5.52
C HIS A 54 8.86 -21.28 -4.65
N LEU A 55 7.95 -20.54 -4.00
CA LEU A 55 6.84 -21.13 -3.22
C LEU A 55 5.57 -21.24 -4.10
N PRO A 56 5.27 -22.43 -4.66
CA PRO A 56 4.05 -22.65 -5.43
C PRO A 56 2.84 -22.67 -4.52
N LYS A 57 1.69 -22.22 -5.03
CA LYS A 57 0.42 -22.39 -4.32
C LYS A 57 0.00 -23.86 -4.34
N PRO A 58 -0.85 -24.32 -3.40
CA PRO A 58 -1.29 -25.71 -3.34
C PRO A 58 -1.89 -26.23 -4.66
N TRP A 59 -2.58 -25.38 -5.41
CA TRP A 59 -3.18 -25.72 -6.71
C TRP A 59 -2.23 -25.54 -7.91
N GLU A 60 -1.03 -24.97 -7.71
CA GLU A 60 0.00 -24.78 -8.75
C GLU A 60 0.95 -25.98 -8.86
N GLN A 61 0.77 -27.02 -8.03
CA GLN A 61 1.65 -28.20 -7.93
C GLN A 61 1.84 -28.98 -9.24
N SER A 62 0.89 -28.92 -10.18
CA SER A 62 0.92 -29.71 -11.43
C SER A 62 1.75 -29.07 -12.55
N PHE A 63 2.03 -27.77 -12.48
CA PHE A 63 2.93 -27.13 -13.43
C PHE A 63 4.35 -27.31 -12.92
N LYS A 64 5.14 -28.10 -13.66
CA LYS A 64 6.57 -28.33 -13.42
C LYS A 64 7.19 -27.04 -12.89
N GLN A 65 7.81 -27.13 -11.71
CA GLN A 65 8.58 -26.05 -11.10
C GLN A 65 9.49 -25.51 -12.18
N ASN A 66 9.14 -24.34 -12.74
CA ASN A 66 9.96 -23.74 -13.78
C ASN A 66 11.32 -23.55 -13.13
N ASN A 67 12.32 -24.27 -13.64
CA ASN A 67 13.74 -24.15 -13.30
C ASN A 67 14.30 -22.78 -13.76
N ASP A 68 13.42 -21.79 -13.88
CA ASP A 68 13.74 -20.44 -14.28
C ASP A 68 14.51 -19.82 -13.13
N LYS A 69 15.80 -19.59 -13.37
CA LYS A 69 16.71 -18.86 -12.47
C LYS A 69 16.20 -17.45 -12.11
N ILE A 70 15.14 -16.96 -12.73
CA ILE A 70 14.66 -15.58 -12.62
C ILE A 70 13.31 -15.58 -11.89
N ILE A 71 13.35 -15.35 -10.58
CA ILE A 71 12.14 -15.14 -9.77
C ILE A 71 11.56 -13.76 -10.08
N THR A 72 10.24 -13.71 -10.29
CA THR A 72 9.50 -12.45 -10.52
C THR A 72 9.31 -11.66 -9.22
N PRO A 73 9.13 -10.32 -9.26
CA PRO A 73 8.88 -9.53 -8.05
C PRO A 73 7.68 -10.04 -7.23
N SER A 74 6.63 -10.56 -7.89
CA SER A 74 5.49 -11.19 -7.23
C SER A 74 5.85 -12.49 -6.51
N GLY A 75 6.81 -13.25 -7.04
CA GLY A 75 7.36 -14.44 -6.41
C GLY A 75 8.20 -14.09 -5.19
N VAL A 76 9.11 -13.12 -5.32
CA VAL A 76 9.91 -12.63 -4.18
C VAL A 76 9.00 -12.11 -3.07
N GLN A 77 7.98 -11.31 -3.40
CA GLN A 77 7.02 -10.78 -2.43
C GLN A 77 6.29 -11.88 -1.65
N ARG A 78 6.10 -13.07 -2.25
CA ARG A 78 5.44 -14.20 -1.60
C ARG A 78 6.34 -14.87 -0.57
N ASP A 79 7.62 -15.01 -0.87
CA ASP A 79 8.61 -15.61 0.00
C ASP A 79 9.24 -14.60 0.98
N PHE A 80 8.95 -13.31 0.79
CA PHE A 80 9.56 -12.23 1.56
C PHE A 80 9.38 -12.37 3.09
N GLN A 81 8.28 -12.97 3.53
CA GLN A 81 8.06 -13.27 4.95
C GLN A 81 9.14 -14.19 5.54
N ARG A 82 9.58 -15.22 4.79
CA ARG A 82 10.65 -16.13 5.21
C ARG A 82 11.97 -15.37 5.31
N ILE A 83 12.30 -14.59 4.28
CA ILE A 83 13.52 -13.75 4.24
C ILE A 83 13.58 -12.81 5.45
N ILE A 84 12.50 -12.07 5.75
CA ILE A 84 12.47 -11.16 6.90
C ILE A 84 12.58 -11.95 8.22
N SER A 85 11.96 -13.12 8.32
CA SER A 85 12.05 -13.93 9.55
C SER A 85 13.46 -14.42 9.86
N GLU A 86 14.27 -14.67 8.84
CA GLU A 86 15.68 -15.09 8.99
C GLU A 86 16.58 -13.94 9.42
N ILE A 87 16.30 -12.72 8.96
CA ILE A 87 16.99 -11.50 9.38
C ILE A 87 16.66 -11.16 10.85
N GLY A 88 15.45 -11.51 11.29
CA GLY A 88 14.94 -11.19 12.63
C GLY A 88 14.46 -9.74 12.74
N THR A 89 14.14 -9.30 13.97
CA THR A 89 13.63 -7.95 14.21
C THR A 89 14.64 -7.10 14.98
N PRO A 90 15.09 -5.95 14.45
CA PRO A 90 15.87 -4.98 15.24
C PRO A 90 15.01 -4.25 16.28
N ALA A 91 13.69 -4.47 16.26
CA ALA A 91 12.74 -3.81 17.13
C ALA A 91 12.96 -4.18 18.60
N THR A 92 13.08 -3.18 19.46
CA THR A 92 13.02 -3.34 20.90
C THR A 92 11.61 -3.73 21.32
N SER A 93 11.46 -4.40 22.47
CA SER A 93 10.15 -4.71 23.02
C SER A 93 9.28 -3.45 23.15
N PRO A 94 7.98 -3.52 22.82
CA PRO A 94 7.11 -2.35 22.82
C PRO A 94 7.03 -1.75 24.23
N LYS A 95 7.06 -0.42 24.31
CA LYS A 95 6.86 0.28 25.58
C LYS A 95 5.44 0.02 26.06
N LEU A 96 5.31 -0.52 27.28
CA LEU A 96 4.01 -0.71 27.92
C LEU A 96 3.37 0.68 28.13
N ARG A 97 2.21 0.90 27.47
CA ARG A 97 1.45 2.15 27.60
C ARG A 97 0.97 2.43 29.03
N GLY A 98 0.78 1.36 29.82
CA GLY A 98 0.08 1.41 31.10
C GLY A 98 -1.44 1.61 30.92
N LYS A 99 -2.20 1.33 31.99
CA LYS A 99 -3.61 1.72 32.07
C LYS A 99 -3.67 3.19 32.45
N SER A 100 -4.35 4.01 31.66
CA SER A 100 -4.69 5.36 32.10
C SER A 100 -5.62 5.28 33.32
N SER A 101 -5.53 6.23 34.24
CA SER A 101 -6.39 6.33 35.43
C SER A 101 -7.89 6.36 35.15
N GLY A 102 -8.29 6.50 33.88
CA GLY A 102 -9.68 6.55 33.46
C GLY A 102 -10.30 7.91 33.75
N ARG A 103 -11.64 7.97 33.66
CA ARG A 103 -12.40 9.17 34.02
C ARG A 103 -12.52 9.23 35.54
N THR A 104 -12.42 10.43 36.09
CA THR A 104 -12.76 10.66 37.49
C THR A 104 -14.28 10.59 37.67
N LEU A 105 -14.73 10.07 38.82
CA LEU A 105 -16.15 10.00 39.14
C LEU A 105 -16.72 11.42 39.21
N GLY A 106 -17.80 11.68 38.47
CA GLY A 106 -18.40 13.02 38.34
C GLY A 106 -17.84 13.90 37.21
N GLN A 107 -16.86 13.42 36.44
CA GLN A 107 -16.30 14.18 35.32
C GLN A 107 -17.31 14.35 34.17
N LEU A 108 -17.74 15.59 33.94
CA LEU A 108 -18.58 15.94 32.78
C LEU A 108 -17.77 15.96 31.49
N GLN A 109 -18.35 15.47 30.39
CA GLN A 109 -17.74 15.51 29.06
C GLN A 109 -18.41 16.62 28.25
N GLN A 110 -17.61 17.43 27.55
CA GLN A 110 -18.15 18.37 26.59
C GLN A 110 -18.84 17.59 25.46
N LYS A 111 -20.10 17.92 25.18
CA LYS A 111 -20.80 17.38 24.02
C LYS A 111 -20.14 17.92 22.76
N ARG A 112 -19.96 17.05 21.77
CA ARG A 112 -19.44 17.44 20.45
C ARG A 112 -20.33 18.54 19.85
N GLN A 113 -19.73 19.62 19.39
CA GLN A 113 -20.45 20.68 18.71
C GLN A 113 -21.04 20.16 17.40
N PRO A 114 -22.33 20.42 17.10
CA PRO A 114 -22.92 20.05 15.82
C PRO A 114 -22.28 20.90 14.71
N HIS A 115 -21.84 20.24 13.64
CA HIS A 115 -21.37 20.91 12.42
C HIS A 115 -22.46 20.81 11.33
N PRO A 116 -22.67 21.87 10.52
CA PRO A 116 -23.65 21.83 9.45
C PRO A 116 -23.27 20.81 8.37
N VAL A 117 -24.26 20.12 7.81
CA VAL A 117 -24.06 19.18 6.71
C VAL A 117 -23.87 19.97 5.41
N VAL A 118 -22.65 19.96 4.86
CA VAL A 118 -22.36 20.54 3.55
C VAL A 118 -22.87 19.59 2.46
N LYS A 119 -23.94 19.98 1.76
CA LYS A 119 -24.46 19.25 0.59
C LYS A 119 -23.95 19.90 -0.69
N LYS A 120 -23.51 19.09 -1.66
CA LYS A 120 -23.12 19.60 -2.99
C LYS A 120 -24.36 20.17 -3.71
N SER A 121 -24.24 21.34 -4.32
CA SER A 121 -25.29 21.91 -5.17
C SER A 121 -25.44 21.07 -6.45
N SER A 122 -26.69 20.90 -6.90
CA SER A 122 -26.96 20.33 -8.22
C SER A 122 -26.46 21.29 -9.30
N LYS A 123 -25.72 20.77 -10.29
CA LYS A 123 -25.27 21.56 -11.44
C LYS A 123 -26.49 22.13 -12.16
N SER A 124 -26.59 23.46 -12.32
CA SER A 124 -27.59 24.06 -13.21
C SER A 124 -27.16 23.82 -14.65
N THR A 125 -28.03 23.23 -15.45
CA THR A 125 -27.85 23.16 -16.91
C THR A 125 -27.90 24.58 -17.46
N PRO A 126 -26.88 25.06 -18.20
CA PRO A 126 -26.94 26.38 -18.81
C PRO A 126 -28.04 26.39 -19.88
N ASP A 127 -28.85 27.44 -19.85
CA ASP A 127 -29.97 27.61 -20.78
C ASP A 127 -29.43 27.82 -22.20
N LYS A 128 -29.91 27.04 -23.17
CA LYS A 128 -29.47 27.16 -24.57
C LYS A 128 -30.09 28.42 -25.16
N GLN A 129 -29.28 29.45 -25.35
CA GLN A 129 -29.67 30.61 -26.15
C GLN A 129 -30.02 30.14 -27.58
N LYS A 130 -31.27 30.37 -28.00
CA LYS A 130 -31.70 30.13 -29.38
C LYS A 130 -31.05 31.18 -30.29
N ALA A 131 -30.32 30.73 -31.29
CA ALA A 131 -29.80 31.59 -32.35
C ALA A 131 -30.97 32.14 -33.19
N ALA A 132 -30.90 33.43 -33.52
CA ALA A 132 -31.84 34.17 -34.36
C ALA A 132 -31.58 33.95 -35.85
#